data_AF-A0A0A1U839-F1
#
_entry.id   AF-A0A0A1U839-F1
#
_cell.length_a   1.000
_cell.length_b   1.000
_cell.length_c   1.000
_cell.angle_alpha   90.00
_cell.angle_beta   90.00
_cell.angle_gamma   90.00
#
_symmetry.space_group_name_H-M   'P 1'
#
loop_
_entity.id
_entity.type
_entity.pdbx_description
1 polymer ?
#
loop_
_entity_poly.entity_id
_entity_poly.type
_entity_poly.pdbx_seq_one_letter_code
_entity_poly.pdbx_strand_id
1 'polypeptide(L)'
;AVIISHSHFDHFGGYTAVGNEDTPLFVPEKFEESFLDENIYVNEAQARRQQYMYGTFLHDSMTKVTDNTNSKDKPLTCLPKSKHTTAIKEKCTIEIDGIAFEFIPTPNTEAPANMMFYLPEFKAIFVADNFASCMHNLGTLRGAKVRSGKIWSKALDDAIVSYGKDIQIHFAGHGPALFGNERINKFWRTKRDLYKHIHDQTLRYANKGYNMTEIAEFVRLPDSLNKERCCRGLYGSLNHNIKSQYQLYLGTYDSNPAHLDELPPRELAVKFVEAFGGVEKTLEIGQDAYNKGEYRWAATVLNHLVFADVNNMKARELLATTYDQLSYVAECASWRYNYQTAAYELRNLNDKKPRDFSFPIEAIPMRDFGDFLAVHVDPNVIEGLDCKIRIEDTNNKESAILVICNSTINSRDGGDEYDGEIKGSKQDLVDIFMRKQKLDELIEKGKIIVKNEKIVKTLVEGIDCVPKYFTFVGPHV
;
A
#
# COMPACT_ATOMS: atom_id res chain seq x y z
N ALA A 1 -15.87 15.13 -19.05
CA ALA A 1 -14.46 14.89 -18.70
C ALA A 1 -14.39 14.09 -17.41
N VAL A 2 -13.28 13.40 -17.16
CA VAL A 2 -12.99 12.71 -15.89
C VAL A 2 -11.69 13.26 -15.31
N ILE A 3 -11.69 13.56 -14.01
CA ILE A 3 -10.51 14.04 -13.28
C ILE A 3 -10.18 12.97 -12.22
N ILE A 4 -8.98 12.42 -12.29
CA ILE A 4 -8.46 11.51 -11.27
C ILE A 4 -7.55 12.33 -10.36
N SER A 5 -7.93 12.44 -9.09
CA SER A 5 -7.21 13.33 -8.17
C SER A 5 -5.81 12.82 -7.82
N HIS A 6 -5.67 11.51 -7.64
CA HIS A 6 -4.42 10.87 -7.26
C HIS A 6 -4.40 9.37 -7.55
N SER A 7 -3.23 8.75 -7.36
CA SER A 7 -2.92 7.37 -7.75
C SER A 7 -3.39 6.26 -6.79
N HIS A 8 -4.45 6.48 -5.99
CA HIS A 8 -5.03 5.43 -5.16
C HIS A 8 -6.30 4.85 -5.78
N PHE A 9 -6.46 3.52 -5.61
CA PHE A 9 -7.47 2.72 -6.27
C PHE A 9 -8.91 3.22 -6.07
N ASP A 10 -9.24 3.72 -4.88
CA ASP A 10 -10.56 4.26 -4.54
C ASP A 10 -10.93 5.55 -5.32
N HIS A 11 -9.98 6.15 -6.05
CA HIS A 11 -10.22 7.36 -6.86
C HIS A 11 -10.22 7.09 -8.37
N PHE A 12 -9.76 5.91 -8.81
CA PHE A 12 -9.70 5.58 -10.24
C PHE A 12 -10.31 4.23 -10.62
N GLY A 13 -10.54 3.33 -9.67
CA GLY A 13 -10.90 1.94 -9.93
C GLY A 13 -12.15 1.79 -10.78
N GLY A 14 -13.14 2.66 -10.59
CA GLY A 14 -14.40 2.66 -11.34
C GLY A 14 -14.39 3.44 -12.66
N TYR A 15 -13.23 3.82 -13.21
CA TYR A 15 -13.15 4.67 -14.41
C TYR A 15 -13.97 4.16 -15.59
N THR A 16 -13.91 2.86 -15.91
CA THR A 16 -14.62 2.26 -17.05
C THR A 16 -16.15 2.30 -16.94
N ALA A 17 -16.69 2.59 -15.75
CA ALA A 17 -18.13 2.80 -15.59
C ALA A 17 -18.60 4.18 -16.07
N VAL A 18 -17.68 5.15 -16.19
CA VAL A 18 -18.00 6.56 -16.49
C VAL A 18 -17.18 7.17 -17.61
N GLY A 19 -16.09 6.52 -18.03
CA GLY A 19 -15.18 6.99 -19.06
C GLY A 19 -14.77 5.88 -20.03
N ASN A 20 -14.23 6.29 -21.17
CA ASN A 20 -13.78 5.44 -22.26
C ASN A 20 -12.52 6.02 -22.93
N GLU A 21 -12.08 5.43 -24.04
CA GLU A 21 -10.86 5.83 -24.75
C GLU A 21 -10.89 7.25 -25.32
N ASP A 22 -12.07 7.85 -25.52
CA ASP A 22 -12.25 9.19 -26.08
C ASP A 22 -12.69 10.23 -25.01
N THR A 23 -12.73 9.83 -23.74
CA THR A 23 -13.11 10.73 -22.63
C THR A 23 -11.95 11.64 -22.25
N PRO A 24 -12.09 12.99 -22.24
CA PRO A 24 -11.05 13.87 -21.72
C PRO A 24 -10.71 13.50 -20.28
N LEU A 25 -9.46 13.09 -20.05
CA LEU A 25 -9.00 12.51 -18.79
C LEU A 25 -7.87 13.38 -18.23
N PHE A 26 -8.02 13.86 -17.01
CA PHE A 26 -6.99 14.65 -16.32
C PHE A 26 -6.42 13.83 -15.15
N VAL A 27 -5.10 13.68 -15.12
CA VAL A 27 -4.38 12.93 -14.08
C VAL A 27 -3.21 13.76 -13.54
N PRO A 28 -2.78 13.58 -12.29
CA PRO A 28 -1.55 14.19 -11.82
C PRO A 28 -0.35 13.61 -12.55
N GLU A 29 0.73 14.39 -12.62
CA GLU A 29 2.03 13.86 -13.04
C GLU A 29 2.45 12.65 -12.20
N LYS A 30 3.11 11.67 -12.83
CA LYS A 30 3.56 10.39 -12.24
C LYS A 30 2.43 9.43 -11.83
N PHE A 31 1.20 9.63 -12.28
CA PHE A 31 0.09 8.73 -11.96
C PHE A 31 0.43 7.26 -12.29
N GLU A 32 0.95 6.99 -13.49
CA GLU A 32 1.29 5.64 -13.95
C GLU A 32 2.46 5.02 -13.16
N GLU A 33 3.56 5.77 -12.96
CA GLU A 33 4.70 5.35 -12.12
C GLU A 33 4.22 4.94 -10.70
N SER A 34 3.39 5.79 -10.09
CA SER A 34 2.88 5.57 -8.74
C SER A 34 1.92 4.38 -8.67
N PHE A 35 1.12 4.21 -9.73
CA PHE A 35 0.22 3.07 -9.86
C PHE A 35 0.99 1.75 -9.91
N LEU A 36 2.01 1.64 -10.74
CA LEU A 36 2.83 0.44 -10.91
C LEU A 36 3.54 0.07 -9.59
N ASP A 37 4.20 1.04 -8.97
CA ASP A 37 4.94 0.86 -7.72
C ASP A 37 4.04 0.37 -6.58
N GLU A 38 2.85 0.95 -6.41
CA GLU A 38 1.99 0.62 -5.28
C GLU A 38 1.08 -0.58 -5.52
N ASN A 39 0.67 -0.86 -6.77
CA ASN A 39 -0.38 -1.83 -7.06
C ASN A 39 0.10 -3.06 -7.82
N ILE A 40 1.30 -3.06 -8.41
CA ILE A 40 1.81 -4.16 -9.23
C ILE A 40 3.00 -4.85 -8.55
N TYR A 41 4.11 -4.16 -8.33
CA TYR A 41 5.37 -4.81 -7.95
C TYR A 41 5.42 -5.37 -6.53
N VAL A 42 4.57 -4.86 -5.63
CA VAL A 42 4.45 -5.35 -4.24
C VAL A 42 3.03 -5.82 -3.91
N ASN A 43 2.27 -6.20 -4.94
CA ASN A 43 0.83 -6.47 -4.82
C ASN A 43 0.52 -7.54 -3.77
N GLU A 44 1.21 -8.68 -3.77
CA GLU A 44 0.89 -9.77 -2.84
C GLU A 44 1.09 -9.35 -1.38
N ALA A 45 2.24 -8.76 -1.08
CA ALA A 45 2.59 -8.20 0.23
C ALA A 45 1.55 -7.17 0.69
N GLN A 46 1.24 -6.20 -0.16
CA GLN A 46 0.27 -5.16 0.18
C GLN A 46 -1.14 -5.71 0.32
N ALA A 47 -1.65 -6.49 -0.64
CA ALA A 47 -2.99 -7.06 -0.63
C ALA A 47 -3.23 -7.89 0.64
N ARG A 48 -2.22 -8.65 1.08
CA ARG A 48 -2.28 -9.42 2.32
C ARG A 48 -2.33 -8.51 3.55
N ARG A 49 -1.50 -7.47 3.62
CA ARG A 49 -1.51 -6.48 4.72
C ARG A 49 -2.79 -5.63 4.73
N GLN A 50 -3.40 -5.37 3.57
CA GLN A 50 -4.68 -4.68 3.46
C GLN A 50 -5.81 -5.45 4.14
N GLN A 51 -5.78 -6.79 4.13
CA GLN A 51 -6.78 -7.60 4.83
C GLN A 51 -6.79 -7.32 6.33
N TYR A 52 -5.61 -7.10 6.93
CA TYR A 52 -5.47 -6.67 8.32
C TYR A 52 -5.91 -5.21 8.51
N MET A 53 -5.40 -4.30 7.68
CA MET A 53 -5.70 -2.87 7.79
C MET A 53 -7.20 -2.55 7.66
N TYR A 54 -7.92 -3.29 6.82
CA TYR A 54 -9.34 -3.08 6.55
C TYR A 54 -10.25 -4.14 7.16
N GLY A 55 -9.70 -5.14 7.87
CA GLY A 55 -10.47 -6.16 8.55
C GLY A 55 -11.38 -6.97 7.63
N THR A 56 -10.92 -7.32 6.43
CA THR A 56 -11.79 -7.87 5.37
C THR A 56 -12.46 -9.20 5.73
N PHE A 57 -11.85 -9.97 6.64
CA PHE A 57 -12.40 -11.22 7.16
C PHE A 57 -13.42 -11.02 8.28
N LEU A 58 -13.51 -9.83 8.88
CA LEU A 58 -14.30 -9.58 10.07
C LEU A 58 -15.73 -9.22 9.67
N HIS A 59 -16.73 -9.95 10.17
CA HIS A 59 -18.14 -9.72 9.83
C HIS A 59 -18.54 -8.24 9.90
N ASP A 60 -18.19 -7.56 11.01
CA ASP A 60 -18.59 -6.19 11.32
C ASP A 60 -17.60 -5.10 10.86
N SER A 61 -16.66 -5.43 9.97
CA SER A 61 -15.77 -4.39 9.43
C SER A 61 -16.54 -3.42 8.55
N MET A 62 -16.53 -2.15 8.95
CA MET A 62 -17.11 -1.03 8.20
C MET A 62 -16.21 -0.54 7.06
N THR A 63 -14.96 -1.01 7.02
CA THR A 63 -13.99 -0.74 5.95
C THR A 63 -13.81 -1.91 5.00
N LYS A 64 -14.66 -2.95 5.10
CA LYS A 64 -14.86 -3.85 3.97
C LYS A 64 -15.21 -2.95 2.80
N VAL A 65 -14.25 -2.79 1.88
CA VAL A 65 -14.53 -2.43 0.50
C VAL A 65 -15.78 -3.23 0.18
N THR A 66 -16.85 -2.54 -0.21
CA THR A 66 -18.15 -3.16 -0.46
C THR A 66 -17.94 -4.31 -1.46
N ASP A 67 -17.66 -5.52 -0.98
CA ASP A 67 -17.42 -6.68 -1.84
C ASP A 67 -18.69 -7.03 -2.63
N ASN A 68 -19.82 -6.40 -2.25
CA ASN A 68 -21.05 -6.35 -3.01
C ASN A 68 -20.98 -5.56 -4.33
N THR A 69 -19.86 -4.90 -4.67
CA THR A 69 -19.72 -4.30 -5.99
C THR A 69 -19.11 -5.27 -7.01
N ASN A 70 -18.27 -6.22 -6.59
CA ASN A 70 -17.61 -7.17 -7.48
C ASN A 70 -18.54 -8.30 -7.92
N SER A 71 -19.33 -8.09 -8.98
CA SER A 71 -19.92 -9.22 -9.70
C SER A 71 -18.80 -10.07 -10.30
N LYS A 72 -18.85 -11.40 -10.14
CA LYS A 72 -17.89 -12.33 -10.75
C LYS A 72 -17.76 -12.18 -12.27
N ASP A 73 -18.77 -11.58 -12.92
CA ASP A 73 -18.89 -11.49 -14.37
C ASP A 73 -18.33 -10.18 -14.97
N LYS A 74 -17.92 -9.21 -14.15
CA LYS A 74 -17.33 -7.94 -14.63
C LYS A 74 -16.20 -7.48 -13.70
N PRO A 75 -14.93 -7.48 -14.16
CA PRO A 75 -13.88 -6.82 -13.39
C PRO A 75 -14.18 -5.33 -13.30
N LEU A 76 -14.41 -4.83 -12.07
CA LEU A 76 -14.64 -3.41 -11.78
C LEU A 76 -13.35 -2.62 -11.58
N THR A 77 -12.20 -3.21 -11.91
CA THR A 77 -10.89 -2.60 -11.68
C THR A 77 -10.22 -2.38 -13.03
N CYS A 78 -9.85 -1.14 -13.31
CA CYS A 78 -9.18 -0.77 -14.55
C CYS A 78 -8.15 0.33 -14.34
N LEU A 79 -7.08 0.29 -15.14
CA LEU A 79 -6.19 1.43 -15.31
C LEU A 79 -6.93 2.43 -16.21
N PRO A 80 -7.14 3.68 -15.78
CA PRO A 80 -7.73 4.69 -16.64
C PRO A 80 -6.91 4.86 -17.93
N LYS A 81 -7.56 4.73 -19.08
CA LYS A 81 -6.94 4.94 -20.40
C LYS A 81 -7.83 5.83 -21.26
N SER A 82 -7.21 6.83 -21.88
CA SER A 82 -7.83 7.72 -22.84
C SER A 82 -6.78 8.29 -23.79
N LYS A 83 -7.14 8.44 -25.07
CA LYS A 83 -6.35 9.15 -26.09
C LYS A 83 -6.27 10.65 -25.80
N HIS A 84 -7.16 11.17 -24.97
CA HIS A 84 -7.24 12.57 -24.55
C HIS A 84 -6.81 12.75 -23.10
N THR A 85 -5.78 12.02 -22.67
CA THR A 85 -5.20 12.15 -21.33
C THR A 85 -4.30 13.38 -21.26
N THR A 86 -4.55 14.24 -20.27
CA THR A 86 -3.71 15.40 -19.93
C THR A 86 -3.10 15.18 -18.54
N ALA A 87 -1.78 15.08 -18.48
CA ALA A 87 -1.05 15.04 -17.21
C ALA A 87 -0.82 16.47 -16.70
N ILE A 88 -1.32 16.78 -15.51
CA ILE A 88 -1.13 18.07 -14.85
C ILE A 88 0.22 18.06 -14.12
N LYS A 89 1.20 18.80 -14.67
CA LYS A 89 2.57 18.88 -14.16
C LYS A 89 2.81 20.08 -13.26
N GLU A 90 2.19 21.20 -13.61
CA GLU A 90 2.30 22.45 -12.89
C GLU A 90 0.92 23.07 -12.68
N LYS A 91 0.87 24.10 -11.84
CA LYS A 91 -0.36 24.84 -11.59
C LYS A 91 -0.84 25.47 -12.90
N CYS A 92 -2.04 25.12 -13.35
CA CYS A 92 -2.61 25.61 -14.61
C CYS A 92 -4.13 25.79 -14.50
N THR A 93 -4.70 26.64 -15.36
CA THR A 93 -6.15 26.76 -15.51
C THR A 93 -6.58 26.18 -16.84
N ILE A 94 -7.58 25.30 -16.82
CA ILE A 94 -8.16 24.67 -18.01
C ILE A 94 -9.67 24.87 -17.94
N GLU A 95 -10.26 25.33 -19.03
CA GLU A 95 -11.71 25.39 -19.18
C GLU A 95 -12.24 24.01 -19.56
N ILE A 96 -13.18 23.48 -18.78
CA ILE A 96 -13.84 22.20 -19.02
C ILE A 96 -15.34 22.46 -19.03
N ASP A 97 -15.97 22.31 -20.20
CA ASP A 97 -17.41 22.51 -20.37
C ASP A 97 -17.90 23.90 -19.88
N GLY A 98 -17.11 24.95 -20.18
CA GLY A 98 -17.41 26.32 -19.79
C GLY A 98 -17.09 26.69 -18.34
N ILE A 99 -16.52 25.76 -17.55
CA ILE A 99 -16.11 26.02 -16.15
C ILE A 99 -14.59 26.10 -16.08
N ALA A 100 -14.06 27.13 -15.42
CA ALA A 100 -12.64 27.25 -15.16
C ALA A 100 -12.17 26.33 -14.01
N PHE A 101 -11.30 25.36 -14.31
CA PHE A 101 -10.62 24.52 -13.33
C PHE A 101 -9.18 24.97 -13.16
N GLU A 102 -8.84 25.49 -11.99
CA GLU A 102 -7.46 25.77 -11.60
C GLU A 102 -6.86 24.54 -10.92
N PHE A 103 -6.12 23.73 -11.68
CA PHE A 103 -5.44 22.54 -11.18
C PHE A 103 -4.20 22.91 -10.37
N ILE A 104 -4.00 22.21 -9.25
CA ILE A 104 -2.97 22.50 -8.26
C ILE A 104 -2.24 21.18 -7.92
N PRO A 105 -1.12 20.87 -8.58
CA PRO A 105 -0.31 19.71 -8.22
C PRO A 105 0.15 19.76 -6.77
N THR A 106 0.02 18.63 -6.07
CA THR A 106 0.47 18.43 -4.69
C THR A 106 1.17 17.07 -4.55
N PRO A 107 2.23 16.80 -5.31
CA PRO A 107 2.89 15.50 -5.31
C PRO A 107 3.49 15.18 -3.93
N ASN A 108 3.61 13.90 -3.61
CA ASN A 108 4.20 13.37 -2.37
C ASN A 108 3.53 13.87 -1.08
N THR A 109 2.27 14.28 -1.16
CA THR A 109 1.42 14.61 -0.01
C THR A 109 0.67 13.37 0.44
N GLU A 110 -0.64 13.26 0.17
CA GLU A 110 -1.38 12.03 0.44
C GLU A 110 -0.95 10.91 -0.51
N ALA A 111 -0.61 11.19 -1.76
CA ALA A 111 -0.09 10.17 -2.69
C ALA A 111 1.15 10.71 -3.42
N PRO A 112 2.00 9.84 -4.00
CA PRO A 112 3.14 10.30 -4.79
C PRO A 112 2.69 11.18 -5.97
N ALA A 113 1.68 10.74 -6.71
CA ALA A 113 0.99 11.51 -7.74
C ALA A 113 -0.37 12.01 -7.21
N ASN A 114 -0.50 13.31 -6.94
CA ASN A 114 -1.68 13.89 -6.32
C ASN A 114 -1.87 15.36 -6.77
N MET A 115 -3.12 15.77 -6.98
CA MET A 115 -3.50 17.14 -7.29
C MET A 115 -4.86 17.53 -6.69
N MET A 116 -5.01 18.83 -6.43
CA MET A 116 -6.27 19.49 -6.08
C MET A 116 -6.78 20.31 -7.28
N PHE A 117 -8.00 20.81 -7.21
CA PHE A 117 -8.47 21.84 -8.15
C PHE A 117 -9.37 22.87 -7.47
N TYR A 118 -9.25 24.12 -7.90
CA TYR A 118 -10.08 25.24 -7.47
C TYR A 118 -11.03 25.67 -8.58
N LEU A 119 -12.24 26.07 -8.19
CA LEU A 119 -13.31 26.55 -9.06
C LEU A 119 -13.62 28.01 -8.67
N PRO A 120 -13.01 29.00 -9.36
CA PRO A 120 -13.08 30.40 -8.96
C PRO A 120 -14.51 30.96 -8.89
N GLU A 121 -15.35 30.62 -9.87
CA GLU A 121 -16.74 31.08 -9.96
C GLU A 121 -17.58 30.68 -8.73
N PHE A 122 -17.28 29.51 -8.18
CA PHE A 122 -17.99 28.95 -7.02
C PHE A 122 -17.29 29.25 -5.70
N LYS A 123 -16.08 29.82 -5.74
CA LYS A 123 -15.17 29.93 -4.60
C LYS A 123 -15.05 28.59 -3.86
N ALA A 124 -14.92 27.52 -4.64
CA ALA A 124 -14.95 26.14 -4.17
C ALA A 124 -13.65 25.41 -4.51
N ILE A 125 -13.13 24.60 -3.59
CA ILE A 125 -11.92 23.80 -3.84
C ILE A 125 -12.18 22.33 -3.54
N PHE A 126 -11.81 21.48 -4.49
CA PHE A 126 -11.64 20.05 -4.27
C PHE A 126 -10.21 19.79 -3.82
N VAL A 127 -10.04 19.23 -2.63
CA VAL A 127 -8.73 19.10 -1.99
C VAL A 127 -8.09 17.71 -2.07
N ALA A 128 -8.60 16.85 -2.94
CA ALA A 128 -8.27 15.42 -2.94
C ALA A 128 -8.43 14.86 -1.51
N ASP A 129 -7.41 14.15 -1.01
CA ASP A 129 -7.38 13.62 0.35
C ASP A 129 -6.39 14.38 1.27
N ASN A 130 -5.89 15.54 0.81
CA ASN A 130 -4.87 16.30 1.52
C ASN A 130 -5.37 16.93 2.83
N PHE A 131 -6.67 17.22 2.91
CA PHE A 131 -7.31 17.72 4.12
C PHE A 131 -8.40 16.76 4.60
N ALA A 132 -8.05 15.48 4.74
CA ALA A 132 -8.97 14.50 5.30
C ALA A 132 -9.54 14.93 6.67
N SER A 133 -10.79 14.53 6.93
CA SER A 133 -11.55 14.88 8.14
C SER A 133 -11.05 14.23 9.46
N CYS A 134 -9.95 13.47 9.39
CA CYS A 134 -9.23 12.91 10.54
C CYS A 134 -7.71 12.91 10.23
N MET A 135 -6.88 12.51 11.20
CA MET A 135 -5.45 12.33 10.94
C MET A 135 -5.25 11.25 9.87
N HIS A 136 -4.56 11.58 8.77
CA HIS A 136 -4.26 10.63 7.71
C HIS A 136 -2.94 9.89 7.97
N ASN A 137 -2.71 8.81 7.22
CA ASN A 137 -1.45 8.07 7.22
C ASN A 137 -0.33 8.89 6.54
N LEU A 138 0.79 9.05 7.25
CA LEU A 138 2.09 9.40 6.67
C LEU A 138 2.88 8.13 6.28
N GLY A 139 2.60 7.01 6.93
CA GLY A 139 3.00 5.69 6.47
C GLY A 139 1.86 4.71 6.72
N THR A 140 1.26 4.21 5.65
CA THR A 140 0.09 3.34 5.75
C THR A 140 0.47 1.94 6.21
N LEU A 141 -0.36 1.32 7.07
CA LEU A 141 -0.08 -0.02 7.60
C LEU A 141 -0.14 -1.12 6.53
N ARG A 142 -0.87 -0.90 5.42
CA ARG A 142 -0.82 -1.80 4.25
C ARG A 142 0.57 -1.88 3.60
N GLY A 143 1.46 -0.94 3.90
CA GLY A 143 2.76 -0.79 3.25
C GLY A 143 2.67 0.13 2.04
N ALA A 144 3.46 1.20 2.04
CA ALA A 144 3.72 2.09 0.91
C ALA A 144 4.98 2.92 1.21
N LYS A 145 5.44 3.70 0.24
CA LYS A 145 6.49 4.70 0.47
C LYS A 145 6.03 5.71 1.53
N VAL A 146 6.93 6.12 2.41
CA VAL A 146 6.60 7.09 3.47
C VAL A 146 6.39 8.48 2.88
N ARG A 147 5.33 9.15 3.34
CA ARG A 147 4.93 10.51 2.95
C ARG A 147 5.54 11.52 3.91
N SER A 148 5.87 12.72 3.41
CA SER A 148 6.51 13.76 4.21
C SER A 148 5.48 14.69 4.85
N GLY A 149 5.45 14.74 6.19
CA GLY A 149 4.63 15.71 6.92
C GLY A 149 5.04 17.16 6.64
N LYS A 150 6.30 17.41 6.27
CA LYS A 150 6.80 18.74 5.86
C LYS A 150 6.25 19.17 4.51
N ILE A 151 6.36 18.30 3.49
CA ILE A 151 5.83 18.59 2.14
C ILE A 151 4.31 18.78 2.22
N TRP A 152 3.64 17.89 2.95
CA TRP A 152 2.20 17.95 3.11
C TRP A 152 1.76 19.22 3.82
N SER A 153 2.37 19.56 4.96
CA SER A 153 2.08 20.83 5.65
C SER A 153 2.30 22.05 4.75
N LYS A 154 3.36 22.07 3.95
CA LYS A 154 3.61 23.16 2.98
C LYS A 154 2.49 23.27 1.95
N ALA A 155 2.04 22.17 1.34
CA ALA A 155 0.96 22.20 0.37
C ALA A 155 -0.36 22.75 0.96
N LEU A 156 -0.63 22.44 2.23
CA LEU A 156 -1.79 22.99 2.95
C LEU A 156 -1.63 24.50 3.18
N ASP A 157 -0.43 24.96 3.54
CA ASP A 157 -0.15 26.39 3.73
C ASP A 157 -0.24 27.17 2.41
N ASP A 158 0.29 26.62 1.32
CA ASP A 158 0.19 27.23 -0.02
C ASP A 158 -1.28 27.42 -0.44
N ALA A 159 -2.16 26.46 -0.11
CA ALA A 159 -3.60 26.59 -0.34
C ALA A 159 -4.26 27.65 0.55
N ILE A 160 -3.86 27.75 1.84
CA ILE A 160 -4.33 28.80 2.75
C ILE A 160 -3.95 30.19 2.21
N VAL A 161 -2.69 30.37 1.80
CA VAL A 161 -2.20 31.65 1.28
C VAL A 161 -2.91 32.01 -0.03
N SER A 162 -3.09 31.05 -0.93
CA SER A 162 -3.63 31.30 -2.27
C SER A 162 -5.15 31.50 -2.28
N TYR A 163 -5.89 30.72 -1.48
CA TYR A 163 -7.36 30.66 -1.59
C TYR A 163 -8.09 30.99 -0.29
N GLY A 164 -7.39 31.00 0.85
CA GLY A 164 -7.99 31.16 2.17
C GLY A 164 -8.77 32.47 2.33
N LYS A 165 -8.41 33.54 1.63
CA LYS A 165 -9.15 34.82 1.69
C LYS A 165 -10.60 34.71 1.20
N ASP A 166 -10.81 34.02 0.08
CA ASP A 166 -12.08 34.04 -0.64
C ASP A 166 -12.86 32.73 -0.56
N ILE A 167 -12.23 31.63 -0.13
CA ILE A 167 -12.84 30.30 -0.12
C ILE A 167 -14.18 30.25 0.62
N GLN A 168 -15.20 29.64 0.00
CA GLN A 168 -16.53 29.45 0.59
C GLN A 168 -16.91 27.98 0.73
N ILE A 169 -16.38 27.11 -0.14
CA ILE A 169 -16.71 25.68 -0.16
C ILE A 169 -15.41 24.87 -0.25
N HIS A 170 -15.29 23.88 0.62
CA HIS A 170 -14.23 22.89 0.57
C HIS A 170 -14.87 21.51 0.50
N PHE A 171 -14.41 20.67 -0.42
CA PHE A 171 -14.84 19.28 -0.52
C PHE A 171 -13.66 18.39 -0.88
N ALA A 172 -13.75 17.10 -0.56
CA ALA A 172 -12.65 16.16 -0.59
C ALA A 172 -13.13 14.84 -1.22
N GLY A 173 -12.20 13.93 -1.53
CA GLY A 173 -12.55 12.58 -1.96
C GLY A 173 -13.24 11.78 -0.84
N HIS A 174 -12.91 12.09 0.42
CA HIS A 174 -13.50 11.49 1.61
C HIS A 174 -13.98 12.50 2.65
N GLY A 175 -15.11 12.21 3.27
CA GLY A 175 -15.70 12.99 4.34
C GLY A 175 -16.61 14.13 3.87
N PRO A 176 -17.21 14.88 4.82
CA PRO A 176 -18.19 15.92 4.48
C PRO A 176 -17.52 17.18 3.93
N ALA A 177 -18.22 17.87 3.03
CA ALA A 177 -17.87 19.22 2.63
C ALA A 177 -17.96 20.21 3.80
N LEU A 178 -17.15 21.27 3.74
CA LEU A 178 -17.18 22.40 4.67
C LEU A 178 -17.63 23.66 3.94
N PHE A 179 -18.41 24.47 4.64
CA PHE A 179 -18.98 25.71 4.12
C PHE A 179 -18.62 26.88 5.05
N GLY A 180 -18.36 28.04 4.45
CA GLY A 180 -18.05 29.27 5.15
C GLY A 180 -16.55 29.45 5.38
N ASN A 181 -16.06 30.63 4.99
CA ASN A 181 -14.64 30.98 4.98
C ASN A 181 -13.93 30.75 6.32
N GLU A 182 -14.50 31.23 7.43
CA GLU A 182 -13.89 31.13 8.76
C GLU A 182 -13.68 29.67 9.19
N ARG A 183 -14.72 28.84 9.01
CA ARG A 183 -14.69 27.41 9.36
C ARG A 183 -13.64 26.67 8.54
N ILE A 184 -13.59 26.94 7.23
CA ILE A 184 -12.62 26.34 6.32
C ILE A 184 -11.20 26.73 6.73
N ASN A 185 -10.93 28.03 6.95
CA ASN A 185 -9.61 28.50 7.34
C ASN A 185 -9.15 27.98 8.72
N LYS A 186 -10.07 27.86 9.69
CA LYS A 186 -9.76 27.22 10.97
C LYS A 186 -9.31 25.77 10.72
N PHE A 187 -10.10 24.99 9.99
CA PHE A 187 -9.80 23.61 9.66
C PHE A 187 -8.47 23.47 8.91
N TRP A 188 -8.21 24.31 7.92
CA TRP A 188 -6.97 24.28 7.14
C TRP A 188 -5.73 24.55 7.98
N ARG A 189 -5.74 25.60 8.81
CA ARG A 189 -4.63 25.91 9.72
C ARG A 189 -4.38 24.76 10.70
N THR A 190 -5.44 24.20 11.28
CA THR A 190 -5.35 23.03 12.17
C THR A 190 -4.70 21.83 11.48
N LYS A 191 -5.09 21.52 10.23
CA LYS A 191 -4.50 20.41 9.46
C LYS A 191 -3.04 20.68 9.07
N ARG A 192 -2.71 21.91 8.64
CA ARG A 192 -1.33 22.34 8.35
C ARG A 192 -0.42 22.13 9.56
N ASP A 193 -0.87 22.62 10.71
CA ASP A 193 -0.11 22.60 11.96
C ASP A 193 0.03 21.18 12.51
N LEU A 194 -0.98 20.32 12.31
CA LEU A 194 -0.92 18.91 12.66
C LEU A 194 0.26 18.20 11.99
N TYR A 195 0.35 18.25 10.66
CA TYR A 195 1.42 17.56 9.94
C TYR A 195 2.79 18.19 10.22
N LYS A 196 2.85 19.52 10.41
CA LYS A 196 4.09 20.19 10.81
C LYS A 196 4.56 19.74 12.19
N HIS A 197 3.65 19.63 13.16
CA HIS A 197 3.97 19.21 14.52
C HIS A 197 4.49 17.78 14.55
N ILE A 198 3.80 16.84 13.87
CA ILE A 198 4.24 15.44 13.76
C ILE A 198 5.66 15.37 13.18
N HIS A 199 5.90 16.08 12.07
CA HIS A 199 7.22 16.12 11.43
C HIS A 199 8.29 16.73 12.35
N ASP A 200 8.09 17.96 12.80
CA ASP A 200 9.13 18.73 13.49
C ASP A 200 9.45 18.15 14.86
N GLN A 201 8.45 17.68 15.61
CA GLN A 201 8.72 17.06 16.90
C GLN A 201 9.43 15.73 16.74
N THR A 202 9.11 14.94 15.71
CA THR A 202 9.86 13.72 15.41
C THR A 202 11.34 14.04 15.16
N LEU A 203 11.64 14.98 14.26
CA LEU A 203 13.03 15.31 13.92
C LEU A 203 13.76 15.99 15.08
N ARG A 204 13.08 16.83 15.86
CA ARG A 204 13.64 17.46 17.05
C ARG A 204 14.14 16.42 18.05
N TYR A 205 13.38 15.36 18.30
CA TYR A 205 13.79 14.33 19.25
C TYR A 205 14.76 13.31 18.63
N ALA A 206 14.66 13.01 17.33
CA ALA A 206 15.70 12.25 16.64
C ALA A 206 17.07 12.94 16.74
N ASN A 207 17.12 14.27 16.56
CA ASN A 207 18.34 15.07 16.77
C ASN A 207 18.83 15.11 18.23
N LYS A 208 18.04 14.62 19.18
CA LYS A 208 18.43 14.43 20.58
C LYS A 208 18.82 12.99 20.91
N GLY A 209 18.90 12.12 19.90
CA GLY A 209 19.32 10.73 20.04
C GLY A 209 18.21 9.73 20.40
N TYR A 210 16.94 10.13 20.37
CA TYR A 210 15.83 9.21 20.60
C TYR A 210 15.51 8.38 19.36
N ASN A 211 15.18 7.11 19.55
CA ASN A 211 14.73 6.23 18.46
C ASN A 211 13.23 6.40 18.16
N MET A 212 12.76 5.81 17.05
CA MET A 212 11.38 5.96 16.58
C MET A 212 10.31 5.52 17.61
N THR A 213 10.58 4.50 18.42
CA THR A 213 9.62 3.94 19.38
C THR A 213 9.53 4.81 20.62
N GLU A 214 10.67 5.32 21.10
CA GLU A 214 10.73 6.27 22.21
C GLU A 214 9.98 7.56 21.88
N ILE A 215 10.26 8.16 20.72
CA ILE A 215 9.60 9.40 20.28
C ILE A 215 8.08 9.19 20.22
N ALA A 216 7.64 8.07 19.64
CA ALA A 216 6.23 7.75 19.48
C ALA A 216 5.51 7.48 20.82
N GLU A 217 6.26 7.20 21.89
CA GLU A 217 5.73 6.96 23.23
C GLU A 217 5.50 8.25 24.01
N PHE A 218 6.33 9.29 23.89
CA PHE A 218 6.17 10.52 24.70
C PHE A 218 5.73 11.77 23.93
N VAL A 219 5.93 11.85 22.60
CA VAL A 219 5.42 13.01 21.84
C VAL A 219 3.89 13.01 21.89
N ARG A 220 3.33 14.17 22.20
CA ARG A 220 1.88 14.41 22.26
C ARG A 220 1.53 15.60 21.36
N LEU A 221 0.30 15.59 20.85
CA LEU A 221 -0.26 16.79 20.24
C LEU A 221 -0.55 17.83 21.34
N PRO A 222 -0.30 19.12 21.10
CA PRO A 222 -0.74 20.18 22.00
C PRO A 222 -2.27 20.22 22.04
N ASP A 223 -2.84 20.73 23.13
CA ASP A 223 -4.29 20.83 23.32
C ASP A 223 -5.03 21.52 22.17
N SER A 224 -4.40 22.52 21.54
CA SER A 224 -4.93 23.23 20.38
C SER A 224 -5.15 22.35 19.15
N LEU A 225 -4.48 21.20 19.06
CA LEU A 225 -4.66 20.20 18.02
C LEU A 225 -5.41 18.98 18.54
N ASN A 226 -5.05 18.48 19.73
CA ASN A 226 -5.59 17.23 20.27
C ASN A 226 -7.11 17.24 20.51
N LYS A 227 -7.67 18.43 20.77
CA LYS A 227 -9.12 18.65 20.98
C LYS A 227 -9.91 18.81 19.67
N GLU A 228 -9.24 18.99 18.54
CA GLU A 228 -9.88 19.14 17.23
C GLU A 228 -10.16 17.75 16.63
N ARG A 229 -11.41 17.50 16.22
CA ARG A 229 -11.84 16.20 15.66
C ARG A 229 -10.96 15.76 14.48
N CYS A 230 -10.56 16.71 13.63
CA CYS A 230 -9.77 16.42 12.43
C CYS A 230 -8.31 16.03 12.70
N CYS A 231 -7.85 16.18 13.95
CA CYS A 231 -6.55 15.73 14.42
C CYS A 231 -6.61 14.38 15.12
N ARG A 232 -7.81 13.82 15.37
CA ARG A 232 -7.95 12.51 16.01
C ARG A 232 -7.46 11.41 15.08
N GLY A 233 -6.83 10.40 15.68
CA GLY A 233 -6.20 9.30 14.98
C GLY A 233 -7.18 8.23 14.54
N LEU A 234 -8.18 8.57 13.72
CA LEU A 234 -9.25 7.64 13.31
C LEU A 234 -8.86 6.75 12.12
N TYR A 235 -7.90 7.18 11.31
CA TYR A 235 -7.36 6.43 10.16
C TYR A 235 -5.84 6.28 10.29
N GLY A 236 -5.12 7.39 10.22
CA GLY A 236 -3.75 7.50 10.72
C GLY A 236 -3.70 7.58 12.24
N SER A 237 -2.55 7.35 12.84
CA SER A 237 -2.33 7.51 14.28
C SER A 237 -1.05 8.28 14.53
N LEU A 238 -1.03 9.09 15.59
CA LEU A 238 0.16 9.87 15.96
C LEU A 238 1.39 8.97 16.11
N ASN A 239 1.21 7.81 16.74
CA ASN A 239 2.29 6.87 17.02
C ASN A 239 2.96 6.35 15.74
N HIS A 240 2.20 5.78 14.80
CA HIS A 240 2.82 5.25 13.59
C HIS A 240 3.26 6.35 12.64
N ASN A 241 2.57 7.50 12.60
CA ASN A 241 3.02 8.64 11.80
C ASN A 241 4.36 9.20 12.27
N ILE A 242 4.63 9.26 13.58
CA ILE A 242 5.95 9.60 14.13
C ILE A 242 6.99 8.60 13.65
N LYS A 243 6.72 7.30 13.79
CA LYS A 243 7.64 6.24 13.34
C LYS A 243 7.94 6.35 11.86
N SER A 244 6.94 6.64 11.03
CA SER A 244 7.13 6.89 9.61
C SER A 244 8.00 8.12 9.36
N GLN A 245 7.77 9.24 10.06
CA GLN A 245 8.63 10.42 9.89
C GLN A 245 10.08 10.15 10.31
N TYR A 246 10.32 9.32 11.33
CA TYR A 246 11.68 8.87 11.64
C TYR A 246 12.26 8.03 10.50
N GLN A 247 11.51 7.02 10.04
CA GLN A 247 11.91 6.13 8.94
C GLN A 247 12.27 6.89 7.66
N LEU A 248 11.52 7.97 7.36
CA LEU A 248 11.77 8.80 6.18
C LEU A 248 13.16 9.42 6.16
N TYR A 249 13.72 9.78 7.32
CA TYR A 249 14.99 10.50 7.41
C TYR A 249 16.17 9.63 7.83
N LEU A 250 15.93 8.61 8.65
CA LEU A 250 16.98 7.80 9.28
C LEU A 250 16.90 6.30 8.94
N GLY A 251 15.88 5.88 8.19
CA GLY A 251 15.63 4.47 7.94
C GLY A 251 15.09 3.74 9.17
N THR A 252 15.16 2.41 9.14
CA THR A 252 14.62 1.55 10.22
C THR A 252 15.61 1.25 11.33
N TYR A 253 16.92 1.39 11.07
CA TYR A 253 17.98 1.12 12.05
C TYR A 253 18.09 2.26 13.07
N ASP A 254 18.09 1.91 14.36
CA ASP A 254 18.10 2.87 15.48
C ASP A 254 19.51 3.19 16.01
N SER A 255 20.56 2.74 15.31
CA SER A 255 21.96 2.88 15.72
C SER A 255 22.37 2.10 16.97
N ASN A 256 21.52 1.22 17.51
CA ASN A 256 21.91 0.24 18.50
C ASN A 256 22.43 -1.04 17.81
N PRO A 257 23.72 -1.41 17.95
CA PRO A 257 24.27 -2.59 17.27
C PRO A 257 23.57 -3.91 17.62
N ALA A 258 22.87 -3.99 18.75
CA ALA A 258 22.06 -5.16 19.10
C ALA A 258 20.92 -5.44 18.10
N HIS A 259 20.48 -4.41 17.37
CA HIS A 259 19.40 -4.50 16.37
C HIS A 259 19.95 -4.53 14.91
N LEU A 260 21.26 -4.61 14.72
CA LEU A 260 21.88 -4.53 13.38
C LEU A 260 21.68 -5.82 12.56
N ASP A 261 21.80 -6.96 13.22
CA ASP A 261 21.72 -8.30 12.62
C ASP A 261 20.93 -9.22 13.56
N GLU A 262 19.66 -8.87 13.79
CA GLU A 262 18.78 -9.63 14.67
C GLU A 262 18.53 -11.03 14.12
N LEU A 263 18.44 -12.02 15.02
CA LEU A 263 17.96 -13.34 14.66
C LEU A 263 16.55 -13.22 14.04
N PRO A 264 16.20 -14.07 13.05
CA PRO A 264 14.84 -14.06 12.52
C PRO A 264 13.81 -14.40 13.63
N PRO A 265 12.54 -14.00 13.46
CA PRO A 265 11.57 -13.98 14.55
C PRO A 265 11.39 -15.30 15.31
N ARG A 266 11.46 -16.45 14.62
CA ARG A 266 11.30 -17.78 15.24
C ARG A 266 12.53 -18.16 16.07
N GLU A 267 13.71 -17.98 15.52
CA GLU A 267 14.98 -18.30 16.15
C GLU A 267 15.16 -17.45 17.43
N LEU A 268 14.82 -16.16 17.34
CA LEU A 268 14.83 -15.25 18.49
C LEU A 268 13.80 -15.66 19.55
N ALA A 269 12.58 -16.00 19.12
CA ALA A 269 11.50 -16.45 19.99
C ALA A 269 11.87 -17.68 20.82
N VAL A 270 12.51 -18.69 20.20
CA VAL A 270 12.99 -19.89 20.92
C VAL A 270 13.95 -19.51 22.06
N LYS A 271 14.85 -18.56 21.82
CA LYS A 271 15.82 -18.08 22.83
C LYS A 271 15.15 -17.31 23.97
N PHE A 272 14.15 -16.47 23.67
CA PHE A 272 13.40 -15.78 24.71
C PHE A 272 12.57 -16.74 25.58
N VAL A 273 11.92 -17.73 24.98
CA VAL A 273 11.17 -18.75 25.72
C VAL A 273 12.10 -19.53 26.66
N GLU A 274 13.29 -19.92 26.19
CA GLU A 274 14.33 -20.54 27.03
C GLU A 274 14.72 -19.62 28.20
N ALA A 275 15.02 -18.35 27.92
CA ALA A 275 15.42 -17.35 28.92
C ALA A 275 14.34 -17.04 29.96
N PHE A 276 13.06 -17.10 29.58
CA PHE A 276 11.93 -16.93 30.49
C PHE A 276 11.66 -18.15 31.38
N GLY A 277 12.40 -19.25 31.22
CA GLY A 277 12.24 -20.48 32.01
C GLY A 277 11.37 -21.54 31.34
N GLY A 278 11.26 -21.50 30.01
CA GLY A 278 10.53 -22.47 29.19
C GLY A 278 9.08 -22.09 28.91
N VAL A 279 8.39 -22.98 28.19
CA VAL A 279 7.03 -22.78 27.66
C VAL A 279 6.02 -22.41 28.75
N GLU A 280 5.92 -23.22 29.81
CA GLU A 280 4.93 -23.00 30.87
C GLU A 280 5.19 -21.69 31.62
N LYS A 281 6.45 -21.38 31.91
CA LYS A 281 6.79 -20.14 32.60
C LYS A 281 6.51 -18.90 31.75
N THR A 282 6.78 -18.98 30.45
CA THR A 282 6.45 -17.91 29.50
C THR A 282 4.94 -17.67 29.45
N LEU A 283 4.14 -18.75 29.42
CA LEU A 283 2.68 -18.64 29.44
C LEU A 283 2.16 -18.01 30.73
N GLU A 284 2.71 -18.40 31.89
CA GLU A 284 2.37 -17.78 33.18
C GLU A 284 2.67 -16.26 33.19
N ILE A 285 3.84 -15.85 32.68
CA ILE A 285 4.22 -14.43 32.58
C ILE A 285 3.23 -13.68 31.69
N GLY A 286 2.87 -14.24 30.53
CA GLY A 286 1.88 -13.65 29.64
C GLY A 286 0.49 -13.54 30.28
N GLN A 287 0.06 -14.54 31.03
CA GLN A 287 -1.22 -14.55 31.74
C GLN A 287 -1.27 -13.51 32.86
N ASP A 288 -0.18 -13.38 33.64
CA ASP A 288 -0.06 -12.37 34.69
C ASP A 288 -0.11 -10.95 34.10
N ALA A 289 0.64 -10.70 33.03
CA ALA A 289 0.60 -9.42 32.31
C ALA A 289 -0.81 -9.10 31.78
N TYR A 290 -1.51 -10.09 31.21
CA TYR A 290 -2.90 -9.93 30.77
C TYR A 290 -3.83 -9.57 31.95
N ASN A 291 -3.72 -10.28 33.07
CA ASN A 291 -4.56 -10.06 34.25
C ASN A 291 -4.36 -8.67 34.87
N LYS A 292 -3.15 -8.10 34.74
CA LYS A 292 -2.80 -6.75 35.19
C LYS A 292 -3.22 -5.65 34.20
N GLY A 293 -3.73 -6.00 33.03
CA GLY A 293 -4.07 -5.04 31.97
C GLY A 293 -2.85 -4.52 31.18
N GLU A 294 -1.69 -5.17 31.31
CA GLU A 294 -0.45 -4.82 30.61
C GLU A 294 -0.45 -5.40 29.19
N TYR A 295 -1.52 -5.18 28.43
CA TYR A 295 -1.80 -5.91 27.18
C TYR A 295 -0.70 -5.78 26.11
N ARG A 296 0.00 -4.63 26.05
CA ARG A 296 1.15 -4.44 25.15
C ARG A 296 2.30 -5.38 25.50
N TRP A 297 2.57 -5.59 26.79
CA TRP A 297 3.62 -6.48 27.27
C TRP A 297 3.20 -7.96 27.15
N ALA A 298 1.95 -8.27 27.51
CA ALA A 298 1.38 -9.60 27.31
C ALA A 298 1.50 -10.03 25.83
N ALA A 299 1.20 -9.13 24.88
CA ALA A 299 1.35 -9.40 23.45
C ALA A 299 2.81 -9.72 23.07
N THR A 300 3.80 -8.98 23.59
CA THR A 300 5.23 -9.26 23.35
C THR A 300 5.63 -10.66 23.82
N VAL A 301 5.32 -11.00 25.08
CA VAL A 301 5.70 -12.29 25.67
C VAL A 301 5.03 -13.46 24.94
N LEU A 302 3.72 -13.35 24.72
CA LEU A 302 2.94 -14.41 24.09
C LEU A 302 3.28 -14.57 22.60
N ASN A 303 3.66 -13.49 21.91
CA ASN A 303 4.13 -13.57 20.53
C ASN A 303 5.41 -14.41 20.42
N HIS A 304 6.39 -14.23 21.31
CA HIS A 304 7.55 -15.12 21.34
C HIS A 304 7.15 -16.58 21.59
N LEU A 305 6.20 -16.84 22.49
CA LEU A 305 5.74 -18.21 22.71
C LEU A 305 5.07 -18.82 21.46
N VAL A 306 4.23 -18.07 20.76
CA VAL A 306 3.56 -18.54 19.52
C VAL A 306 4.56 -18.74 18.37
N PHE A 307 5.57 -17.87 18.24
CA PHE A 307 6.60 -18.02 17.20
C PHE A 307 7.54 -19.20 17.48
N ALA A 308 7.81 -19.50 18.75
CA ALA A 308 8.59 -20.68 19.15
C ALA A 308 7.80 -21.99 18.96
N ASP A 309 6.51 -21.99 19.30
CA ASP A 309 5.60 -23.13 19.14
C ASP A 309 4.20 -22.69 18.68
N VAL A 310 4.00 -22.72 17.36
CA VAL A 310 2.74 -22.34 16.71
C VAL A 310 1.58 -23.31 17.03
N ASN A 311 1.88 -24.50 17.55
CA ASN A 311 0.86 -25.48 17.95
C ASN A 311 0.41 -25.27 19.42
N ASN A 312 1.02 -24.35 20.16
CA ASN A 312 0.60 -24.02 21.52
C ASN A 312 -0.74 -23.27 21.52
N MET A 313 -1.83 -24.03 21.63
CA MET A 313 -3.20 -23.50 21.60
C MET A 313 -3.49 -22.51 22.73
N LYS A 314 -2.92 -22.73 23.93
CA LYS A 314 -3.14 -21.84 25.08
C LYS A 314 -2.50 -20.47 24.84
N ALA A 315 -1.26 -20.44 24.36
CA ALA A 315 -0.54 -19.21 24.03
C ALA A 315 -1.27 -18.42 22.93
N ARG A 316 -1.74 -19.13 21.89
CA ARG A 316 -2.49 -18.54 20.77
C ARG A 316 -3.80 -17.91 21.23
N GLU A 317 -4.60 -18.63 22.01
CA GLU A 317 -5.88 -18.10 22.49
C GLU A 317 -5.67 -16.89 23.42
N LEU A 318 -4.68 -16.96 24.30
CA LEU A 318 -4.36 -15.84 25.19
C LEU A 318 -3.83 -14.62 24.42
N LEU A 319 -3.00 -14.83 23.39
CA LEU A 319 -2.54 -13.74 22.51
C LEU A 319 -3.70 -13.13 21.71
N ALA A 320 -4.60 -13.96 21.18
CA ALA A 320 -5.80 -13.51 20.47
C ALA A 320 -6.70 -12.67 21.40
N THR A 321 -6.93 -13.15 22.62
CA THR A 321 -7.70 -12.42 23.64
C THR A 321 -7.01 -11.11 24.05
N THR A 322 -5.68 -11.08 24.11
CA THR A 322 -4.90 -9.86 24.33
C THR A 322 -5.10 -8.85 23.20
N TYR A 323 -5.11 -9.31 21.95
CA TYR A 323 -5.42 -8.45 20.79
C TYR A 323 -6.86 -7.95 20.80
N ASP A 324 -7.84 -8.74 21.26
CA ASP A 324 -9.22 -8.25 21.44
C ASP A 324 -9.25 -7.03 22.38
N GLN A 325 -8.55 -7.10 23.53
CA GLN A 325 -8.46 -5.98 24.47
C GLN A 325 -7.79 -4.75 23.85
N LEU A 326 -6.67 -4.93 23.14
CA LEU A 326 -6.00 -3.85 22.42
C LEU A 326 -6.90 -3.23 21.34
N SER A 327 -7.73 -4.03 20.68
CA SER A 327 -8.68 -3.54 19.68
C SER A 327 -9.80 -2.68 20.28
N TYR A 328 -10.26 -2.99 21.50
CA TYR A 328 -11.33 -2.25 22.16
C TYR A 328 -10.91 -0.84 22.58
N VAL A 329 -9.63 -0.64 22.89
CA VAL A 329 -9.09 0.67 23.28
C VAL A 329 -8.48 1.45 22.12
N ALA A 330 -8.38 0.85 20.93
CA ALA A 330 -7.82 1.51 19.74
C ALA A 330 -8.83 2.52 19.15
N GLU A 331 -8.50 3.81 19.22
CA GLU A 331 -9.24 4.88 18.52
C GLU A 331 -9.05 4.79 16.99
N CYS A 332 -7.89 4.31 16.54
CA CYS A 332 -7.56 4.15 15.12
C CYS A 332 -8.21 2.89 14.56
N ALA A 333 -9.07 3.06 13.55
CA ALA A 333 -9.77 1.94 12.90
C ALA A 333 -8.79 0.92 12.31
N SER A 334 -7.73 1.39 11.64
CA SER A 334 -6.72 0.49 11.07
C SER A 334 -5.98 -0.31 12.14
N TRP A 335 -5.72 0.24 13.32
CA TRP A 335 -5.12 -0.51 14.44
C TRP A 335 -6.09 -1.54 15.01
N ARG A 336 -7.35 -1.14 15.23
CA ARG A 336 -8.41 -2.04 15.67
C ARG A 336 -8.52 -3.25 14.74
N TYR A 337 -8.58 -3.03 13.42
CA TYR A 337 -8.72 -4.12 12.47
C TYR A 337 -7.47 -4.99 12.38
N ASN A 338 -6.26 -4.43 12.47
CA ASN A 338 -5.05 -5.24 12.54
C ASN A 338 -5.09 -6.20 13.74
N TYR A 339 -5.49 -5.71 14.93
CA TYR A 339 -5.62 -6.56 16.11
C TYR A 339 -6.71 -7.61 15.97
N GLN A 340 -7.90 -7.23 15.48
CA GLN A 340 -9.02 -8.16 15.32
C GLN A 340 -8.73 -9.25 14.28
N THR A 341 -8.09 -8.90 13.16
CA THR A 341 -7.69 -9.88 12.15
C THR A 341 -6.59 -10.80 12.66
N ALA A 342 -5.60 -10.26 13.40
CA ALA A 342 -4.58 -11.07 14.07
C ALA A 342 -5.20 -12.08 15.05
N ALA A 343 -6.16 -11.63 15.88
CA ALA A 343 -6.88 -12.48 16.81
C ALA A 343 -7.69 -13.57 16.10
N TYR A 344 -8.36 -13.22 14.99
CA TYR A 344 -9.06 -14.18 14.15
C TYR A 344 -8.12 -15.27 13.62
N GLU A 345 -6.98 -14.90 13.05
CA GLU A 345 -6.04 -15.86 12.46
C GLU A 345 -5.37 -16.75 13.51
N LEU A 346 -5.03 -16.20 14.68
CA LEU A 346 -4.52 -16.98 15.80
C LEU A 346 -5.51 -18.06 16.25
N ARG A 347 -6.81 -17.81 16.12
CA ARG A 347 -7.87 -18.80 16.42
C ARG A 347 -8.13 -19.77 15.26
N ASN A 348 -7.75 -19.41 14.03
CA ASN A 348 -8.14 -20.11 12.80
C ASN A 348 -6.96 -20.39 11.84
N LEU A 349 -5.87 -21.04 12.29
CA LEU A 349 -4.67 -21.29 11.46
C LEU A 349 -4.91 -22.06 10.14
N ASN A 350 -6.01 -22.81 10.05
CA ASN A 350 -6.35 -23.58 8.86
C ASN A 350 -7.08 -22.75 7.79
N ASP A 351 -7.54 -21.54 8.14
CA ASP A 351 -8.20 -20.64 7.18
C ASP A 351 -7.18 -19.88 6.34
N LYS A 352 -6.46 -20.62 5.50
CA LYS A 352 -5.43 -20.10 4.60
C LYS A 352 -6.04 -19.87 3.21
N LYS A 353 -6.54 -18.66 2.98
CA LYS A 353 -7.06 -18.26 1.67
C LYS A 353 -6.19 -17.16 1.05
N PRO A 354 -5.44 -17.44 -0.03
CA PRO A 354 -4.79 -16.37 -0.78
C PRO A 354 -5.86 -15.43 -1.34
N ARG A 355 -5.48 -14.17 -1.55
CA ARG A 355 -6.35 -13.19 -2.22
C ARG A 355 -5.94 -13.12 -3.68
N ASP A 356 -6.93 -13.12 -4.57
CA ASP A 356 -6.68 -12.84 -5.97
C ASP A 356 -6.07 -11.44 -6.16
N PHE A 357 -5.34 -11.26 -7.27
CA PHE A 357 -4.88 -9.96 -7.70
C PHE A 357 -6.07 -8.98 -7.73
N SER A 358 -5.90 -7.83 -7.09
CA SER A 358 -6.94 -6.80 -7.09
C SER A 358 -6.99 -6.04 -8.43
N PHE A 359 -5.99 -6.23 -9.28
CA PHE A 359 -5.81 -5.54 -10.55
C PHE A 359 -5.49 -6.50 -11.71
N PRO A 360 -6.07 -6.32 -12.91
CA PRO A 360 -5.78 -7.13 -14.10
C PRO A 360 -4.35 -6.87 -14.63
N ILE A 361 -3.43 -7.81 -14.39
CA ILE A 361 -2.02 -7.71 -14.82
C ILE A 361 -1.89 -7.59 -16.33
N GLU A 362 -2.83 -8.14 -17.10
CA GLU A 362 -2.90 -8.00 -18.55
C GLU A 362 -3.12 -6.55 -19.03
N ALA A 363 -3.55 -5.63 -18.17
CA ALA A 363 -3.82 -4.25 -18.55
C ALA A 363 -2.58 -3.34 -18.54
N ILE A 364 -1.46 -3.78 -17.95
CA ILE A 364 -0.22 -2.98 -17.85
C ILE A 364 0.65 -3.11 -19.12
N PRO A 365 1.46 -2.09 -19.44
CA PRO A 365 2.39 -2.14 -20.57
C PRO A 365 3.31 -3.38 -20.54
N MET A 366 3.75 -3.84 -21.71
CA MET A 366 4.57 -5.05 -21.84
C MET A 366 5.91 -4.93 -21.14
N ARG A 367 6.54 -3.76 -21.19
CA ARG A 367 7.78 -3.48 -20.47
C ARG A 367 7.61 -3.61 -18.96
N ASP A 368 6.51 -3.09 -18.40
CA ASP A 368 6.22 -3.18 -16.96
C ASP A 368 5.77 -4.58 -16.53
N PHE A 369 5.14 -5.34 -17.43
CA PHE A 369 4.93 -6.76 -17.22
C PHE A 369 6.26 -7.52 -17.15
N GLY A 370 7.25 -7.16 -17.96
CA GLY A 370 8.61 -7.71 -17.82
C GLY A 370 9.24 -7.41 -16.45
N ASP A 371 9.07 -6.19 -15.93
CA ASP A 371 9.52 -5.85 -14.55
C ASP A 371 8.75 -6.65 -13.49
N PHE A 372 7.44 -6.85 -13.68
CA PHE A 372 6.63 -7.72 -12.80
C PHE A 372 7.13 -9.16 -12.81
N LEU A 373 7.44 -9.73 -13.98
CA LEU A 373 8.04 -11.06 -14.10
C LEU A 373 9.41 -11.14 -13.41
N ALA A 374 10.23 -10.08 -13.51
CA ALA A 374 11.53 -10.01 -12.87
C ALA A 374 11.45 -10.09 -11.33
N VAL A 375 10.39 -9.56 -10.72
CA VAL A 375 10.16 -9.67 -9.26
C VAL A 375 9.81 -11.10 -8.83
N HIS A 376 9.27 -11.93 -9.73
CA HIS A 376 8.76 -13.28 -9.43
C HIS A 376 9.70 -14.42 -9.88
N VAL A 377 10.92 -14.09 -10.32
CA VAL A 377 11.86 -15.10 -10.79
C VAL A 377 12.54 -15.81 -9.63
N ASP A 378 12.61 -17.15 -9.70
CA ASP A 378 13.52 -17.96 -8.90
C ASP A 378 14.92 -17.92 -9.54
N PRO A 379 15.90 -17.27 -8.89
CA PRO A 379 17.24 -17.11 -9.45
C PRO A 379 17.97 -18.44 -9.66
N ASN A 380 17.60 -19.51 -8.94
CA ASN A 380 18.23 -20.82 -9.07
C ASN A 380 17.82 -21.54 -10.36
N VAL A 381 16.59 -21.30 -10.84
CA VAL A 381 16.07 -21.94 -12.05
C VAL A 381 16.69 -21.33 -13.31
N ILE A 382 16.94 -20.02 -13.29
CA ILE A 382 17.55 -19.29 -14.41
C ILE A 382 19.07 -19.16 -14.31
N GLU A 383 19.70 -19.86 -13.36
CA GLU A 383 21.15 -19.83 -13.17
C GLU A 383 21.88 -20.26 -14.46
N GLY A 384 22.91 -19.49 -14.83
CA GLY A 384 23.73 -19.73 -16.02
C GLY A 384 23.10 -19.32 -17.35
N LEU A 385 21.86 -18.81 -17.37
CA LEU A 385 21.31 -18.16 -18.56
C LEU A 385 21.99 -16.80 -18.79
N ASP A 386 22.42 -16.57 -20.04
CA ASP A 386 22.89 -15.30 -20.56
C ASP A 386 22.27 -15.11 -21.96
N CYS A 387 21.11 -14.47 -22.02
CA CYS A 387 20.32 -14.36 -23.24
C CYS A 387 19.30 -13.21 -23.20
N LYS A 388 18.75 -12.90 -24.37
CA LYS A 388 17.64 -11.95 -24.56
C LYS A 388 16.40 -12.70 -25.03
N ILE A 389 15.28 -12.55 -24.31
CA ILE A 389 13.98 -13.14 -24.70
C ILE A 389 12.99 -12.01 -25.00
N ARG A 390 12.41 -12.02 -26.20
CA ARG A 390 11.31 -11.12 -26.56
C ARG A 390 9.98 -11.69 -26.08
N ILE A 391 9.20 -10.88 -25.37
CA ILE A 391 7.81 -11.17 -25.02
C ILE A 391 6.90 -10.19 -25.76
N GLU A 392 5.89 -10.70 -26.48
CA GLU A 392 5.08 -9.88 -27.39
C GLU A 392 3.58 -10.20 -27.31
N ASP A 393 2.76 -9.15 -27.18
CA ASP A 393 1.31 -9.24 -27.31
C ASP A 393 0.91 -9.08 -28.77
N THR A 394 0.34 -10.13 -29.35
CA THR A 394 -0.07 -10.14 -30.77
C THR A 394 -1.24 -9.22 -31.06
N ASN A 395 -2.04 -8.86 -30.05
CA ASN A 395 -3.23 -8.01 -30.24
C ASN A 395 -2.83 -6.56 -30.47
N ASN A 396 -1.99 -6.01 -29.59
CA ASN A 396 -1.57 -4.61 -29.65
C ASN A 396 -0.17 -4.41 -30.27
N LYS A 397 0.53 -5.51 -30.61
CA LYS A 397 1.91 -5.53 -31.11
C LYS A 397 2.92 -4.86 -30.16
N GLU A 398 2.58 -4.84 -28.88
CA GLU A 398 3.45 -4.34 -27.84
C GLU A 398 4.44 -5.45 -27.44
N SER A 399 5.71 -5.10 -27.29
CA SER A 399 6.75 -6.07 -26.92
C SER A 399 7.74 -5.49 -25.92
N ALA A 400 8.37 -6.39 -25.17
CA ALA A 400 9.49 -6.09 -24.29
C ALA A 400 10.62 -7.09 -24.51
N ILE A 401 11.85 -6.67 -24.22
CA ILE A 401 13.03 -7.55 -24.18
C ILE A 401 13.40 -7.81 -22.73
N LEU A 402 13.37 -9.08 -22.35
CA LEU A 402 13.88 -9.59 -21.09
C LEU A 402 15.35 -9.95 -21.28
N VAL A 403 16.24 -9.17 -20.68
CA VAL A 403 17.68 -9.44 -20.67
C VAL A 403 18.00 -10.24 -19.41
N ILE A 404 18.33 -11.52 -19.60
CA ILE A 404 18.57 -12.48 -18.53
C ILE A 404 20.07 -12.70 -18.43
N CYS A 405 20.65 -12.32 -17.29
CA CYS A 405 22.04 -12.61 -16.97
C CYS A 405 22.24 -12.58 -15.45
N ASN A 406 23.20 -13.37 -14.93
CA ASN A 406 23.51 -13.44 -13.50
C ASN A 406 22.26 -13.69 -12.63
N SER A 407 21.41 -14.63 -13.04
CA SER A 407 20.15 -14.96 -12.37
C SER A 407 19.23 -13.75 -12.12
N THR A 408 19.31 -12.74 -12.99
CA THR A 408 18.53 -11.51 -12.93
C THR A 408 17.85 -11.25 -14.26
N ILE A 409 16.67 -10.63 -14.25
CA ILE A 409 15.94 -10.21 -15.43
C ILE A 409 15.90 -8.67 -15.46
N ASN A 410 16.31 -8.06 -16.57
CA ASN A 410 16.13 -6.65 -16.84
C ASN A 410 15.11 -6.48 -17.98
N SER A 411 14.07 -5.68 -17.79
CA SER A 411 13.10 -5.38 -18.83
C SER A 411 13.49 -4.12 -19.62
N ARG A 412 13.33 -4.17 -20.94
CA ARG A 412 13.49 -3.03 -21.84
C ARG A 412 12.28 -2.95 -22.75
N ASP A 413 12.02 -1.74 -23.26
CA ASP A 413 11.14 -1.59 -24.42
C ASP A 413 11.64 -2.48 -25.57
N GLY A 414 10.73 -2.86 -26.46
CA GLY A 414 10.96 -3.86 -27.50
C GLY A 414 12.23 -3.68 -28.36
N GLY A 415 12.50 -4.67 -29.19
CA GLY A 415 13.66 -4.67 -30.08
C GLY A 415 13.75 -5.93 -30.92
N ASP A 416 14.67 -5.92 -31.89
CA ASP A 416 14.81 -7.01 -32.87
C ASP A 416 15.98 -7.96 -32.57
N GLU A 417 16.80 -7.64 -31.55
CA GLU A 417 17.93 -8.47 -31.13
C GLU A 417 17.53 -9.38 -29.95
N TYR A 418 17.23 -10.64 -30.25
CA TYR A 418 16.82 -11.64 -29.25
C TYR A 418 17.16 -13.07 -29.63
N ASP A 419 17.50 -13.87 -28.62
CA ASP A 419 17.87 -15.29 -28.71
C ASP A 419 16.65 -16.21 -28.64
N GLY A 420 15.57 -15.73 -28.01
CA GLY A 420 14.29 -16.43 -27.87
C GLY A 420 13.10 -15.47 -27.95
N GLU A 421 11.92 -16.03 -28.23
CA GLU A 421 10.68 -15.27 -28.34
C GLU A 421 9.53 -16.08 -27.77
N ILE A 422 8.62 -15.43 -27.07
CA ILE A 422 7.29 -15.94 -26.73
C ILE A 422 6.26 -14.88 -27.12
N LYS A 423 5.31 -15.24 -27.98
CA LYS A 423 4.26 -14.32 -28.43
C LYS A 423 2.89 -14.96 -28.47
N GLY A 424 1.88 -14.20 -28.10
CA GLY A 424 0.46 -14.56 -28.13
C GLY A 424 -0.36 -13.41 -27.54
N SER A 425 -1.62 -13.65 -27.18
CA SER A 425 -2.39 -12.61 -26.51
C SER A 425 -1.80 -12.30 -25.13
N LYS A 426 -1.85 -11.03 -24.70
CA LYS A 426 -1.42 -10.62 -23.35
C LYS A 426 -2.06 -11.46 -22.23
N GLN A 427 -3.32 -11.85 -22.38
CA GLN A 427 -4.02 -12.71 -21.43
C GLN A 427 -3.42 -14.12 -21.38
N ASP A 428 -3.19 -14.77 -22.54
CA ASP A 428 -2.60 -16.11 -22.58
C ASP A 428 -1.17 -16.09 -22.00
N LEU A 429 -0.39 -15.02 -22.24
CA LEU A 429 0.93 -14.82 -21.62
C LEU A 429 0.83 -14.74 -20.10
N VAL A 430 -0.06 -13.91 -19.56
CA VAL A 430 -0.31 -13.80 -18.11
C VAL A 430 -0.73 -15.15 -17.53
N ASP A 431 -1.64 -15.87 -18.19
CA ASP A 431 -2.15 -17.16 -17.72
C ASP A 431 -1.07 -18.24 -17.62
N ILE A 432 -0.02 -18.19 -18.45
CA ILE A 432 1.16 -19.07 -18.34
C ILE A 432 1.92 -18.84 -17.04
N PHE A 433 2.26 -17.59 -16.74
CA PHE A 433 3.03 -17.23 -15.54
C PHE A 433 2.20 -17.33 -14.25
N MET A 434 0.88 -17.19 -14.37
CA MET A 434 -0.10 -17.43 -13.31
C MET A 434 -0.47 -18.90 -13.12
N ARG A 435 0.14 -19.82 -13.88
CA ARG A 435 -0.13 -21.29 -13.85
C ARG A 435 -1.60 -21.67 -14.13
N LYS A 436 -2.36 -20.82 -14.81
CA LYS A 436 -3.75 -21.08 -15.23
C LYS A 436 -3.83 -21.88 -16.53
N GLN A 437 -2.79 -21.80 -17.37
CA GLN A 437 -2.63 -22.56 -18.60
C GLN A 437 -1.18 -23.08 -18.69
N LYS A 438 -0.97 -24.22 -19.33
CA LYS A 438 0.38 -24.73 -19.61
C LYS A 438 0.88 -24.18 -20.94
N LEU A 439 2.18 -23.84 -21.00
CA LEU A 439 2.82 -23.35 -22.21
C LEU A 439 2.64 -24.33 -23.39
N ASP A 440 2.94 -25.61 -23.19
CA ASP A 440 2.87 -26.63 -24.25
C ASP A 440 1.46 -26.76 -24.83
N GLU A 441 0.41 -26.71 -24.00
CA GLU A 441 -0.98 -26.77 -24.46
C GLU A 441 -1.37 -25.56 -25.32
N LEU A 442 -0.83 -24.37 -25.01
CA LEU A 442 -1.09 -23.17 -25.79
C LEU A 442 -0.29 -23.14 -27.10
N ILE A 443 0.90 -23.75 -27.13
CA ILE A 443 1.67 -24.00 -28.36
C ILE A 443 0.91 -24.96 -29.26
N GLU A 444 0.44 -26.10 -28.73
CA GLU A 444 -0.35 -27.09 -29.49
C GLU A 444 -1.64 -26.50 -30.08
N LYS A 445 -2.30 -25.60 -29.34
CA LYS A 445 -3.49 -24.87 -29.80
C LYS A 445 -3.18 -23.72 -30.77
N GLY A 446 -1.90 -23.43 -31.04
CA GLY A 446 -1.48 -22.32 -31.90
C GLY A 446 -1.76 -20.92 -31.34
N LYS A 447 -2.03 -20.81 -30.04
CA LYS A 447 -2.28 -19.53 -29.34
C LYS A 447 -0.98 -18.82 -28.95
N ILE A 448 0.06 -19.60 -28.71
CA ILE A 448 1.39 -19.12 -28.34
C ILE A 448 2.39 -19.64 -29.37
N ILE A 449 3.27 -18.75 -29.83
CA ILE A 449 4.37 -19.08 -30.74
C ILE A 449 5.67 -18.84 -29.97
N VAL A 450 6.59 -19.81 -30.05
CA VAL A 450 7.88 -19.76 -29.35
C VAL A 450 9.04 -19.92 -30.33
N LYS A 451 10.07 -19.09 -30.15
CA LYS A 451 11.41 -19.27 -30.74
C LYS A 451 12.38 -19.66 -29.63
N ASN A 452 13.18 -20.70 -29.87
CA ASN A 452 14.11 -21.26 -28.89
C ASN A 452 13.40 -21.76 -27.62
N GLU A 453 12.61 -22.83 -27.78
CA GLU A 453 11.77 -23.39 -26.70
C GLU A 453 12.53 -23.68 -25.41
N LYS A 454 13.79 -24.11 -25.50
CA LYS A 454 14.58 -24.45 -24.32
C LYS A 454 14.69 -23.27 -23.35
N ILE A 455 15.14 -22.11 -23.82
CA ILE A 455 15.33 -20.94 -22.94
C ILE A 455 14.00 -20.33 -22.48
N VAL A 456 12.96 -20.40 -23.33
CA VAL A 456 11.62 -19.91 -22.96
C VAL A 456 10.97 -20.82 -21.91
N LYS A 457 11.12 -22.14 -22.03
CA LYS A 457 10.64 -23.09 -21.01
C LYS A 457 11.35 -22.87 -19.68
N THR A 458 12.67 -22.69 -19.67
CA THR A 458 13.41 -22.36 -18.43
C THR A 458 12.92 -21.04 -17.81
N LEU A 459 12.67 -20.00 -18.61
CA LEU A 459 12.09 -18.75 -18.13
C LEU A 459 10.70 -18.96 -17.50
N VAL A 460 9.81 -19.67 -18.19
CA VAL A 460 8.45 -19.94 -17.72
C VAL A 460 8.47 -20.78 -16.45
N GLU A 461 9.33 -21.79 -16.36
CA GLU A 461 9.52 -22.62 -15.16
C GLU A 461 10.04 -21.78 -13.98
N GLY A 462 10.98 -20.88 -14.25
CA GLY A 462 11.61 -20.03 -13.23
C GLY A 462 10.74 -18.91 -12.70
N ILE A 463 9.60 -18.57 -13.33
CA ILE A 463 8.72 -17.50 -12.86
C ILE A 463 7.37 -18.07 -12.39
N ASP A 464 7.05 -17.83 -11.12
CA ASP A 464 5.78 -18.20 -10.51
C ASP A 464 5.08 -16.96 -9.93
N CYS A 465 4.00 -16.52 -10.60
CA CYS A 465 3.20 -15.37 -10.18
C CYS A 465 1.93 -15.80 -9.42
N VAL A 466 1.82 -17.06 -8.97
CA VAL A 466 0.62 -17.54 -8.26
C VAL A 466 0.56 -16.91 -6.85
N PRO A 467 -0.55 -16.21 -6.50
CA PRO A 467 -0.71 -15.62 -5.18
C PRO A 467 -0.61 -16.66 -4.07
N LYS A 468 0.29 -16.42 -3.11
CA LYS A 468 0.48 -17.30 -1.94
C LYS A 468 -0.11 -16.67 -0.69
N TYR A 469 -0.67 -17.53 0.18
CA TYR A 469 -1.05 -17.11 1.54
C TYR A 469 0.18 -17.14 2.43
N PHE A 470 0.40 -16.07 3.20
CA PHE A 470 1.38 -16.04 4.28
C PHE A 470 0.78 -15.45 5.56
N THR A 471 1.27 -15.92 6.70
CA THR A 471 0.84 -15.50 8.05
C THR A 471 1.72 -14.38 8.58
N PHE A 472 1.15 -13.52 9.44
CA PHE A 472 1.90 -12.52 10.23
C PHE A 472 1.92 -12.82 11.73
N VAL A 473 1.16 -13.83 12.18
CA VAL A 473 0.95 -14.16 13.60
C VAL A 473 1.53 -15.52 13.98
N GLY A 474 2.49 -16.00 13.20
CA GLY A 474 3.22 -17.24 13.42
C GLY A 474 4.41 -17.34 12.46
N PRO A 475 5.27 -18.36 12.63
CA PRO A 475 6.44 -18.52 11.77
C PRO A 475 6.03 -18.89 10.34
N HIS A 476 6.85 -18.50 9.38
CA HIS A 476 6.79 -19.07 8.03
C HIS A 476 7.17 -20.55 8.10
N VAL A 477 6.38 -21.40 7.43
CA VAL A 477 6.57 -22.86 7.39
C VAL A 477 7.20 -23.25 6.06
#